data_AF-A0A7W1RBF9-F1
#
_entry.id   AF-A0A7W1RBF9-F1
#
_cell.length_a   1.000
_cell.length_b   1.000
_cell.length_c   1.000
_cell.angle_alpha   90.00
_cell.angle_beta   90.00
_cell.angle_gamma   90.00
#
_symmetry.space_group_name_H-M   'P 1'
#
loop_
_entity.id
_entity.type
_entity.pdbx_description
1 polymer ?
#
loop_
_entity_poly.entity_id
_entity_poly.type
_entity_poly.pdbx_seq_one_letter_code
_entity_poly.pdbx_strand_id
1 'polypeptide(L)' 'MSTPRLAGKVAIVTGAAGGIGLASARRFAAEGAQLVLSEESLYVTGSELVVDGGAAA' A
#
# COMPACT_ATOMS: atom_id res chain seq x y z
N MET A 1 1.84 19.62 16.15
CA MET A 1 1.07 18.73 15.25
C MET A 1 1.42 17.30 15.62
N SER A 2 0.44 16.40 15.76
CA SER A 2 0.71 14.99 16.08
C SER A 2 1.30 14.28 14.85
N THR A 3 2.31 13.45 15.06
CA THR A 3 2.85 12.59 14.01
C THR A 3 1.74 11.73 13.39
N PRO A 4 1.70 11.58 12.06
CA PRO A 4 0.76 10.68 11.39
C PRO A 4 0.84 9.27 11.98
N ARG A 5 -0.31 8.63 12.22
CA ARG A 5 -0.42 7.40 13.02
C ARG A 5 0.42 6.24 12.46
N LEU A 6 0.61 6.19 11.15
CA LEU A 6 1.32 5.12 10.45
C LEU A 6 2.67 5.55 9.87
N ALA A 7 3.19 6.71 10.29
CA ALA A 7 4.49 7.19 9.84
C ALA A 7 5.58 6.14 10.09
N GLY A 8 6.32 5.80 9.03
CA GLY A 8 7.42 4.83 9.07
C GLY A 8 6.98 3.37 9.19
N LYS A 9 5.70 3.06 8.96
CA LYS A 9 5.19 1.67 8.93
C LYS A 9 4.98 1.19 7.50
N VAL A 10 5.11 -0.12 7.32
CA VAL A 10 4.73 -0.82 6.09
C VAL A 10 3.40 -1.53 6.34
N ALA A 11 2.42 -1.38 5.44
CA ALA A 11 1.13 -2.04 5.52
C ALA A 11 0.81 -2.81 4.23
N ILE A 12 0.37 -4.06 4.38
CA ILE A 12 -0.08 -4.92 3.28
C ILE A 12 -1.61 -4.83 3.22
N VAL A 13 -2.16 -4.51 2.05
CA VAL A 13 -3.61 -4.40 1.84
C VAL A 13 -4.04 -5.32 0.69
N THR A 14 -4.85 -6.32 1.00
CA THR A 14 -5.46 -7.24 0.04
C THR A 14 -6.85 -6.74 -0.40
N GLY A 15 -7.30 -7.11 -1.61
CA GLY A 15 -8.53 -6.57 -2.20
C GLY A 15 -8.43 -5.07 -2.51
N ALA A 16 -7.23 -4.58 -2.79
CA ALA A 16 -6.94 -3.14 -2.85
C ALA A 16 -7.49 -2.43 -4.09
N ALA A 17 -7.96 -3.15 -5.12
CA ALA A 17 -8.49 -2.53 -6.34
C ALA A 17 -9.83 -1.80 -6.14
N GLY A 18 -10.59 -2.11 -5.09
CA GLY A 18 -11.91 -1.54 -4.92
C GLY A 18 -12.46 -1.59 -3.50
N GLY A 19 -13.64 -1.00 -3.33
CA GLY A 19 -14.39 -1.02 -2.07
C GLY A 19 -13.55 -0.61 -0.86
N ILE A 20 -13.61 -1.44 0.18
CA ILE A 20 -12.95 -1.19 1.46
C ILE A 20 -11.43 -1.27 1.34
N GLY A 21 -10.88 -2.16 0.50
CA GLY A 21 -9.43 -2.29 0.33
C GLY A 21 -8.81 -1.01 -0.23
N LEU A 22 -9.40 -0.45 -1.29
CA LEU A 22 -8.96 0.84 -1.86
C LEU A 22 -9.09 2.00 -0.87
N ALA A 23 -10.21 2.07 -0.14
CA ALA A 23 -10.43 3.11 0.87
C ALA A 23 -9.40 3.02 2.00
N SER A 24 -9.07 1.80 2.43
CA SER A 24 -8.08 1.53 3.47
C SER A 24 -6.67 1.91 3.01
N ALA A 25 -6.28 1.50 1.80
CA ALA A 25 -5.00 1.87 1.20
C ALA A 25 -4.81 3.39 1.14
N ARG A 26 -5.82 4.13 0.64
CA ARG A 26 -5.78 5.60 0.60
C ARG A 26 -5.63 6.23 1.98
N ARG A 27 -6.36 5.73 2.97
CA ARG A 27 -6.27 6.24 4.33
C ARG A 27 -4.91 5.96 4.96
N PHE A 28 -4.34 4.78 4.73
CA PHE A 28 -3.05 4.41 5.29
C PHE A 28 -1.90 5.20 4.67
N ALA A 29 -1.95 5.46 3.35
CA ALA A 29 -1.01 6.36 2.69
C ALA A 29 -1.06 7.78 3.28
N ALA A 30 -2.28 8.32 3.50
CA ALA A 30 -2.47 9.63 4.13
C ALA A 30 -1.95 9.69 5.58
N GLU A 31 -1.95 8.55 6.28
CA GLU A 31 -1.38 8.42 7.62
C GLU A 31 0.14 8.11 7.62
N GLY A 32 0.80 8.11 6.46
CA GLY A 32 2.25 8.01 6.31
C GLY A 32 2.81 6.58 6.17
N ALA A 33 1.95 5.60 5.88
CA ALA A 33 2.38 4.23 5.63
C ALA A 33 3.02 4.07 4.24
N GLN A 34 4.01 3.19 4.15
CA GLN A 34 4.42 2.55 2.90
C GLN A 34 3.49 1.35 2.65
N LEU A 35 3.09 1.10 1.40
CA LEU A 35 2.04 0.14 1.09
C LEU A 35 2.50 -0.96 0.13
N VAL A 36 2.01 -2.18 0.38
CA VAL A 36 2.02 -3.29 -0.56
C VAL A 36 0.56 -3.64 -0.84
N LEU A 37 0.14 -3.53 -2.11
CA LEU A 37 -1.25 -3.69 -2.52
C LEU A 37 -1.40 -4.96 -3.35
N SER A 38 -2.45 -5.74 -3.07
CA SER A 38 -2.75 -6.98 -3.79
C SER A 38 -4.25 -7.08 -4.04
N GLU A 39 -4.64 -7.51 -5.24
CA GLU A 39 -5.99 -8.02 -5.53
C GLU A 39 -5.90 -9.28 -6.42
N GLU A 40 -7.03 -9.92 -6.70
CA GLU A 40 -7.11 -11.03 -7.65
C GLU A 40 -6.54 -10.68 -9.03
N SER A 41 -5.29 -11.08 -9.25
CA SER A 41 -4.58 -11.15 -10.53
C SER A 41 -4.30 -9.84 -11.30
N LEU A 42 -4.46 -8.64 -10.72
CA LEU A 42 -3.91 -7.42 -11.31
C LEU A 42 -3.09 -6.65 -10.26
N TYR A 43 -1.90 -6.23 -10.69
CA TYR A 43 -1.03 -5.38 -9.89
C TYR A 43 -1.37 -3.93 -10.21
N VAL A 44 -1.69 -3.12 -9.20
CA VAL A 44 -1.89 -1.67 -9.35
C VAL A 44 -0.78 -0.93 -8.62
N THR A 45 -0.03 -0.15 -9.39
CA THR A 45 1.28 0.33 -8.96
C THR A 45 1.34 1.85 -8.98
N GLY A 46 1.18 2.44 -7.80
CA GLY A 46 1.94 3.65 -7.48
C GLY A 46 3.26 3.18 -6.89
N SER A 47 4.34 3.29 -7.68
CA SER A 47 5.71 2.78 -7.43
C SER A 47 5.77 1.26 -7.10
N GLU A 48 5.78 0.39 -8.12
CA GLU A 48 5.62 -1.08 -8.02
C GLU A 48 6.75 -1.83 -7.27
N LEU A 49 6.38 -2.84 -6.46
CA LEU A 49 7.21 -4.03 -6.24
C LEU A 49 6.36 -5.29 -6.02
N VAL A 50 6.56 -6.28 -6.91
CA VAL A 50 6.17 -7.68 -6.74
C VAL A 50 7.25 -8.39 -5.91
N VAL A 51 6.88 -9.13 -4.85
CA VAL A 51 7.83 -10.04 -4.19
C VAL A 51 7.93 -11.33 -5.01
N ASP A 52 8.61 -11.19 -6.15
CA ASP A 52 9.46 -12.21 -6.77
C ASP A 52 10.67 -11.46 -7.39
N GLY A 53 11.71 -11.29 -6.57
CA GLY A 53 13.10 -11.01 -6.95
C GLY A 53 13.47 -9.80 -7.82
N GLY A 54 13.41 -8.56 -7.29
CA GLY A 54 14.14 -7.44 -7.92
C GLY A 54 14.11 -6.13 -7.15
N ALA A 55 15.26 -5.64 -6.69
CA ALA A 55 15.41 -4.32 -6.05
C ALA A 55 15.45 -3.18 -7.09
N ALA A 56 14.88 -2.03 -6.76
CA ALA A 56 14.98 -0.81 -7.58
C ALA A 56 15.70 0.32 -6.82
N ALA A 57 16.61 0.98 -7.53
CA ALA A 57 17.50 2.05 -7.06
C ALA A 57 16.85 3.44 -7.08
#